data_AF-A0A821A836-F1
#
_entry.id   AF-A0A821A836-F1
#
_cell.length_a   1.000
_cell.length_b   1.000
_cell.length_c   1.000
_cell.angle_alpha   90.00
_cell.angle_beta   90.00
_cell.angle_gamma   90.00
#
_symmetry.space_group_name_H-M   'P 1'
#
loop_
_entity.id
_entity.type
_entity.pdbx_description
1 polymer ?
#
loop_
_entity_poly.entity_id
_entity_poly.type
_entity_poly.pdbx_seq_one_letter_code
_entity_poly.pdbx_strand_id
1 'polypeptide(L)'
;MKDFLFFVCFILIFLLGYSISAWSLITTNNQVSWNYESNGSLFNATVSGDASNLWTWQSLRGFINFGVWKIFGQVDPIDGTDAYSVVAFVLTILFVGISNVLLLNVLIALFNVTIQNVQMQSHRIWRYQRFLLISDYNNKPPLPPPFNTIYYLYIIICYIIKKIKCYSQKHRHDKMFAFFWLMIVNDVMQRESAIADDYWSYTLKHGKKDRVEVAIQNIERKLHDLHERIYNINNQNYDQQWFSSDP
;
A
#
# COMPACT_ATOMS: atom_id res chain seq x y z
N MET A 1 2.55 -6.12 0.15
CA MET A 1 2.84 -7.25 -0.76
C MET A 1 2.48 -8.60 -0.14
N LYS A 2 2.82 -8.87 1.14
CA LYS A 2 2.40 -10.12 1.82
C LYS A 2 0.88 -10.31 1.79
N ASP A 3 0.11 -9.26 2.08
CA ASP A 3 -1.36 -9.34 2.11
C ASP A 3 -1.98 -9.57 0.73
N PHE A 4 -1.35 -8.99 -0.31
CA PHE A 4 -1.71 -9.26 -1.70
C PHE A 4 -1.39 -10.70 -2.11
N LEU A 5 -0.27 -11.26 -1.64
CA LEU A 5 0.11 -12.64 -1.93
C LEU A 5 -0.84 -13.63 -1.25
N PHE A 6 -1.25 -13.39 -0.01
CA PHE A 6 -2.27 -14.20 0.66
C PHE A 6 -3.60 -14.21 -0.11
N PHE A 7 -4.02 -13.06 -0.63
CA PHE A 7 -5.22 -12.95 -1.46
C PHE A 7 -5.11 -13.75 -2.77
N VAL A 8 -3.99 -13.63 -3.48
CA VAL A 8 -3.75 -14.40 -4.71
C VAL A 8 -3.71 -15.90 -4.43
N CYS A 9 -3.04 -16.33 -3.35
CA CYS A 9 -3.02 -17.73 -2.94
C CYS A 9 -4.43 -18.27 -2.61
N PHE A 10 -5.26 -17.47 -1.93
CA PHE A 10 -6.64 -17.84 -1.64
C PHE A 10 -7.46 -18.02 -2.92
N ILE A 11 -7.35 -17.10 -3.89
CA ILE A 11 -7.99 -17.22 -5.20
C ILE A 11 -7.52 -18.47 -5.94
N LEU A 12 -6.22 -18.77 -5.93
CA LEU A 12 -5.68 -19.96 -6.59
C LEU A 12 -6.24 -21.26 -6.00
N ILE A 13 -6.35 -21.36 -4.68
CA ILE A 13 -6.94 -22.53 -4.00
C ILE A 13 -8.42 -22.68 -4.39
N PHE A 14 -9.17 -21.58 -4.35
CA PHE A 14 -10.59 -21.57 -4.69
C PHE A 14 -10.84 -21.92 -6.16
N LEU A 15 -10.02 -21.38 -7.06
CA LEU A 15 -10.04 -21.65 -8.49
C LEU A 15 -9.75 -23.13 -8.78
N LEU A 16 -8.70 -23.69 -8.18
CA LEU A 16 -8.35 -25.10 -8.38
C LEU A 16 -9.44 -26.04 -7.85
N GLY A 17 -10.04 -25.74 -6.70
CA GLY A 17 -11.13 -26.52 -6.13
C GLY A 17 -12.37 -26.57 -7.03
N TYR A 18 -12.77 -25.42 -7.58
CA TYR A 18 -13.86 -25.33 -8.55
C TYR A 18 -13.51 -26.04 -9.87
N SER A 19 -12.33 -25.76 -10.43
CA SER A 19 -11.85 -26.38 -11.67
C SER A 19 -11.89 -27.89 -11.61
N ILE A 20 -11.35 -28.50 -10.54
CA ILE A 20 -11.31 -29.96 -10.39
C ILE A 20 -12.72 -30.53 -10.21
N SER A 21 -13.55 -29.88 -9.40
CA SER A 21 -14.90 -30.35 -9.08
C SER A 21 -15.84 -30.29 -10.29
N ALA A 22 -15.83 -29.17 -11.01
CA ALA A 22 -16.64 -29.00 -12.22
C ALA A 22 -16.15 -29.89 -13.38
N TRP A 23 -14.83 -30.05 -13.51
CA TRP A 23 -14.22 -30.94 -14.50
C TRP A 23 -14.63 -32.40 -14.28
N SER A 24 -14.64 -32.84 -13.02
CA SER A 24 -15.05 -34.20 -12.65
C SER A 24 -16.53 -34.49 -12.98
N LEU A 25 -17.42 -33.50 -12.84
CA LEU A 25 -18.85 -33.67 -13.09
C LEU A 25 -19.18 -33.78 -14.59
N ILE A 26 -18.42 -33.09 -15.44
CA ILE A 26 -18.69 -33.04 -16.89
C ILE A 26 -18.05 -34.24 -17.63
N THR A 27 -16.88 -34.70 -17.16
CA THR A 27 -16.13 -35.81 -17.79
C THR A 27 -16.87 -37.16 -17.69
N THR A 28 -17.78 -37.33 -16.73
CA THR A 28 -18.45 -38.61 -16.49
C THR A 28 -19.59 -38.92 -17.47
N ASN A 29 -20.08 -37.92 -18.23
CA ASN A 29 -21.28 -38.08 -19.07
C ASN A 29 -21.02 -38.05 -20.58
N ASN A 30 -20.02 -37.28 -21.05
CA ASN A 30 -19.79 -37.10 -22.48
C ASN A 30 -18.58 -37.92 -22.96
N GLN A 31 -18.78 -38.81 -23.95
CA GLN A 31 -17.69 -39.36 -24.74
C GLN A 31 -16.99 -38.18 -25.44
N VAL A 32 -15.71 -38.05 -25.15
CA VAL A 32 -14.81 -37.01 -25.62
C VAL A 32 -14.66 -37.07 -27.15
N SER A 33 -15.15 -36.06 -27.88
CA SER A 33 -14.99 -35.97 -29.34
C SER A 33 -14.44 -34.61 -29.79
N TRP A 34 -13.42 -34.63 -30.65
CA TRP A 34 -12.71 -33.45 -31.15
C TRP A 34 -13.38 -32.84 -32.39
N ASN A 35 -14.05 -31.69 -32.24
CA ASN A 35 -14.41 -30.85 -33.38
C ASN A 35 -13.51 -29.61 -33.40
N TYR A 36 -12.56 -29.57 -34.33
CA TYR A 36 -11.83 -28.35 -34.67
C TYR A 36 -12.73 -27.49 -35.57
N GLU A 37 -13.56 -26.63 -34.99
CA GLU A 37 -14.23 -25.60 -35.79
C GLU A 37 -13.23 -24.49 -36.13
N SER A 38 -12.85 -24.45 -37.41
CA SER A 38 -11.93 -23.51 -38.06
C SER A 38 -12.43 -22.04 -38.09
N ASN A 39 -13.42 -21.68 -37.29
CA ASN A 39 -14.09 -20.39 -37.37
C ASN A 39 -13.70 -19.48 -36.20
N GLY A 40 -12.44 -19.04 -36.18
CA GLY A 40 -11.96 -17.75 -35.65
C GLY A 40 -12.29 -17.32 -34.20
N SER A 41 -13.09 -18.06 -33.45
CA SER A 41 -13.39 -17.80 -32.06
C SER A 41 -12.34 -18.53 -31.23
N LEU A 42 -11.35 -17.78 -30.74
CA LEU A 42 -10.29 -18.25 -29.84
C LEU A 42 -10.82 -18.74 -28.47
N PHE A 43 -12.13 -18.95 -28.36
CA PHE A 43 -12.91 -18.83 -27.15
C PHE A 43 -14.03 -19.87 -27.07
N ASN A 44 -13.85 -21.06 -27.65
CA ASN A 44 -14.70 -22.19 -27.30
C ASN A 44 -13.80 -23.39 -26.99
N ALA A 45 -13.37 -23.48 -25.74
CA ALA A 45 -12.55 -24.58 -25.26
C ALA A 45 -13.44 -25.64 -24.61
N THR A 46 -14.21 -26.36 -25.43
CA THR A 46 -14.78 -27.64 -25.02
C THR A 46 -13.64 -28.66 -25.00
N VAL A 47 -13.02 -28.81 -23.84
CA VAL A 47 -11.85 -29.68 -23.67
C VAL A 47 -12.33 -31.14 -23.60
N SER A 48 -11.83 -31.95 -24.51
CA SER A 48 -12.18 -33.36 -24.59
C SER A 48 -10.88 -34.17 -24.64
N GLY A 49 -10.34 -34.60 -23.49
CA GLY A 49 -9.13 -35.45 -23.42
C GLY A 49 -9.47 -36.91 -23.14
N ASP A 50 -8.78 -37.86 -23.79
CA ASP A 50 -8.94 -39.30 -23.56
C ASP A 50 -8.72 -39.63 -22.07
N ALA A 51 -9.75 -40.19 -21.42
CA ALA A 51 -9.71 -40.53 -19.99
C ALA A 51 -8.67 -41.61 -19.64
N SER A 52 -8.02 -42.21 -20.63
CA SER A 52 -6.96 -43.22 -20.43
C SER A 52 -5.62 -42.63 -19.99
N ASN A 53 -5.40 -41.33 -20.21
CA ASN A 53 -4.19 -40.61 -19.79
C ASN A 53 -4.54 -39.43 -18.86
N LEU A 54 -5.05 -39.76 -17.66
CA LEU A 54 -5.49 -38.80 -16.63
C LEU A 54 -4.42 -37.78 -16.19
N TRP A 55 -3.14 -37.98 -16.52
CA TRP A 55 -2.00 -37.22 -15.98
C TRP A 55 -1.21 -36.39 -17.00
N THR A 56 -1.73 -36.15 -18.21
CA THR A 56 -1.02 -35.34 -19.21
C THR A 56 -1.15 -33.83 -18.93
N TRP A 57 -0.10 -33.06 -19.27
CA TRP A 57 -0.05 -31.59 -19.19
C TRP A 57 -1.20 -30.87 -19.92
N GLN A 58 -1.87 -31.55 -20.84
CA GLN A 58 -3.02 -31.03 -21.58
C GLN A 58 -4.29 -31.02 -20.73
N SER A 59 -4.51 -32.03 -19.90
CA SER A 59 -5.60 -32.05 -18.89
C SER A 59 -5.36 -30.97 -17.84
N LEU A 60 -4.12 -30.92 -17.33
CA LEU A 60 -3.38 -29.73 -16.87
C LEU A 60 -4.05 -28.37 -17.16
N ARG A 61 -3.80 -28.00 -18.41
CA ARG A 61 -4.20 -26.76 -19.04
C ARG A 61 -5.71 -26.64 -19.21
N GLY A 62 -6.40 -27.76 -19.46
CA GLY A 62 -7.83 -27.82 -19.67
C GLY A 62 -8.64 -27.39 -18.45
N PHE A 63 -8.37 -27.98 -17.28
CA PHE A 63 -9.11 -27.62 -16.06
C PHE A 63 -8.80 -26.21 -15.57
N ILE A 64 -7.55 -25.74 -15.73
CA ILE A 64 -7.16 -24.37 -15.35
C ILE A 64 -7.91 -23.38 -16.24
N ASN A 65 -7.88 -23.58 -17.56
CA ASN A 65 -8.61 -22.71 -18.49
C ASN A 65 -10.11 -22.71 -18.18
N PHE A 66 -10.69 -23.88 -17.91
CA PHE A 66 -12.12 -24.00 -17.59
C PHE A 66 -12.53 -23.15 -16.37
N GLY A 67 -11.71 -23.11 -15.32
CA GLY A 67 -11.98 -22.28 -14.15
C GLY A 67 -11.72 -20.79 -14.40
N VAL A 68 -10.62 -20.46 -15.08
CA VAL A 68 -10.17 -19.07 -15.29
C VAL A 68 -11.15 -18.32 -16.18
N TRP A 69 -11.59 -18.90 -17.31
CA TRP A 69 -12.50 -18.23 -18.23
C TRP A 69 -13.87 -17.95 -17.60
N LYS A 70 -14.32 -18.80 -16.68
CA LYS A 70 -15.58 -18.60 -15.96
C LYS A 70 -15.54 -17.45 -14.97
N ILE A 71 -14.39 -17.14 -14.37
CA ILE A 71 -14.22 -15.90 -13.57
C ILE A 71 -14.48 -14.66 -14.44
N PHE A 72 -14.05 -14.68 -15.70
CA PHE A 72 -14.26 -13.58 -16.65
C PHE A 72 -15.66 -13.53 -17.28
N GLY A 73 -16.58 -14.38 -16.82
CA GLY A 73 -17.98 -14.36 -17.25
C GLY A 73 -18.26 -15.16 -18.52
N GLN A 74 -17.31 -15.94 -19.01
CA GLN A 74 -17.58 -16.86 -20.11
C GLN A 74 -18.26 -18.12 -19.59
N VAL A 75 -19.54 -18.26 -19.92
CA VAL A 75 -20.35 -19.42 -19.57
C VAL A 75 -20.77 -20.11 -20.86
N ASP A 76 -20.11 -21.22 -21.17
CA ASP A 76 -20.52 -22.06 -22.29
C ASP A 76 -21.88 -22.72 -21.95
N PRO A 77 -22.80 -22.85 -22.92
CA PRO A 77 -24.09 -23.50 -22.70
C PRO A 77 -23.88 -24.96 -22.31
N ILE A 78 -24.40 -25.34 -21.14
CA ILE A 78 -24.37 -26.72 -20.67
C ILE A 78 -25.56 -27.45 -21.32
N ASP A 79 -25.33 -28.01 -22.51
CA ASP A 79 -26.35 -28.78 -23.22
C ASP A 79 -26.46 -30.18 -22.61
N GLY A 80 -27.43 -30.36 -21.71
CA GLY A 80 -27.76 -31.65 -21.13
C GLY A 80 -28.82 -31.56 -20.05
N THR A 81 -29.84 -32.43 -20.14
CA THR A 81 -30.94 -32.52 -19.16
C THR A 81 -30.61 -33.42 -17.95
N ASP A 82 -29.36 -33.88 -17.85
CA ASP A 82 -28.94 -34.84 -16.84
C ASP A 82 -28.69 -34.19 -15.48
N ALA A 83 -28.88 -34.94 -14.40
CA ALA A 83 -28.74 -34.44 -13.03
C ALA A 83 -27.36 -33.80 -12.77
N TYR A 84 -26.29 -34.34 -13.37
CA TYR A 84 -24.93 -33.83 -13.24
C TYR A 84 -24.73 -32.46 -13.93
N SER A 85 -25.39 -32.25 -15.07
CA SER A 85 -25.36 -30.98 -15.81
C SER A 85 -26.02 -29.85 -15.02
N VAL A 86 -27.14 -30.15 -14.35
CA VAL A 86 -27.81 -29.20 -13.46
C VAL A 86 -26.93 -28.85 -12.26
N VAL A 87 -26.28 -29.84 -11.65
CA VAL A 87 -25.35 -29.61 -10.53
C VAL A 87 -24.16 -28.76 -10.96
N ALA A 88 -23.56 -29.02 -12.12
CA ALA A 88 -22.46 -28.24 -12.67
C ALA A 88 -22.87 -26.79 -13.00
N PHE A 89 -24.10 -26.57 -13.48
CA PHE A 89 -24.65 -25.25 -13.74
C PHE A 89 -24.82 -24.44 -12.45
N VAL A 90 -25.44 -25.03 -11.42
CA VAL A 90 -25.61 -24.38 -10.11
C VAL A 90 -24.26 -24.07 -9.47
N LEU A 91 -23.31 -25.01 -9.53
CA LEU A 91 -21.94 -24.81 -9.03
C LEU A 91 -21.24 -23.64 -9.74
N THR A 92 -21.45 -23.49 -11.05
CA THR A 92 -20.89 -22.39 -11.85
C THR A 92 -21.47 -21.04 -11.44
N ILE A 93 -22.79 -20.94 -11.25
CA ILE A 93 -23.44 -19.69 -10.80
C ILE A 93 -22.93 -19.27 -9.43
N LEU A 94 -22.87 -20.22 -8.48
CA LEU A 94 -22.36 -19.95 -7.14
C LEU A 94 -20.89 -19.52 -7.19
N PHE A 95 -20.05 -20.20 -7.98
CA PHE A 95 -18.65 -19.84 -8.14
C PHE A 95 -18.48 -18.43 -8.73
N VAL A 96 -19.20 -18.08 -9.79
CA VAL A 96 -19.12 -16.75 -10.42
C VAL A 96 -19.62 -15.64 -9.48
N GLY A 97 -20.71 -15.88 -8.75
CA GLY A 97 -21.21 -14.92 -7.76
C GLY A 97 -20.25 -14.71 -6.60
N ILE A 98 -19.75 -15.80 -6.01
CA ILE A 98 -18.82 -15.76 -4.89
C ILE A 98 -17.48 -15.16 -5.32
N SER A 99 -16.93 -15.56 -6.46
CA SER A 99 -15.66 -15.04 -6.97
C SER A 99 -15.76 -13.56 -7.33
N ASN A 100 -16.83 -13.08 -7.96
CA ASN A 100 -16.95 -11.65 -8.28
C ASN A 100 -17.11 -10.77 -7.03
N VAL A 101 -17.89 -11.21 -6.05
CA VAL A 101 -18.05 -10.50 -4.77
C VAL A 101 -16.76 -10.54 -3.96
N LEU A 102 -16.04 -11.67 -3.91
CA LEU A 102 -14.77 -11.77 -3.20
C LEU A 102 -13.64 -11.03 -3.93
N LEU A 103 -13.55 -11.15 -5.25
CA LEU A 103 -12.42 -10.68 -6.02
C LEU A 103 -12.40 -9.16 -6.09
N LEU A 104 -13.51 -8.50 -6.45
CA LEU A 104 -13.51 -7.03 -6.53
C LEU A 104 -13.56 -6.37 -5.16
N ASN A 105 -14.44 -6.80 -4.26
CA ASN A 105 -14.63 -6.08 -2.99
C ASN A 105 -13.42 -6.19 -2.07
N VAL A 106 -12.78 -7.36 -2.01
CA VAL A 106 -11.57 -7.54 -1.19
C VAL A 106 -10.34 -6.93 -1.87
N LEU A 107 -10.20 -7.02 -3.19
CA LEU A 107 -9.07 -6.41 -3.91
C LEU A 107 -9.06 -4.88 -3.76
N ILE A 108 -10.23 -4.25 -3.92
CA ILE A 108 -10.37 -2.80 -3.75
C ILE A 108 -10.03 -2.41 -2.30
N ALA A 109 -10.50 -3.18 -1.31
CA ALA A 109 -10.18 -2.95 0.10
C ALA A 109 -8.67 -3.06 0.38
N LEU A 110 -8.00 -4.08 -0.15
CA LEU A 110 -6.56 -4.30 0.00
C LEU A 110 -5.72 -3.21 -0.67
N PHE A 111 -6.13 -2.77 -1.86
CA PHE A 111 -5.47 -1.64 -2.53
C PHE A 111 -5.66 -0.35 -1.76
N ASN A 112 -6.84 -0.06 -1.23
CA ASN A 112 -7.09 1.14 -0.45
C ASN A 112 -6.19 1.19 0.81
N VAL A 113 -6.12 0.09 1.57
CA VAL A 113 -5.24 -0.02 2.75
C VAL A 113 -3.76 0.14 2.37
N THR A 114 -3.34 -0.52 1.29
CA THR A 114 -1.94 -0.45 0.84
C THR A 114 -1.59 0.94 0.34
N ILE A 115 -2.47 1.59 -0.42
CA ILE A 115 -2.26 2.95 -0.93
C ILE A 115 -2.17 3.93 0.25
N GLN A 116 -3.06 3.84 1.25
CA GLN A 116 -2.98 4.70 2.43
C GLN A 116 -1.68 4.51 3.21
N ASN A 117 -1.28 3.26 3.46
CA ASN A 117 -0.03 2.96 4.16
C ASN A 117 1.22 3.40 3.38
N VAL A 118 1.22 3.20 2.06
CA VAL A 118 2.32 3.60 1.18
C VAL A 118 2.37 5.11 1.07
N GLN A 119 1.26 5.82 0.84
CA GLN A 119 1.22 7.28 0.73
C GLN A 119 1.79 7.99 1.97
N MET A 120 1.49 7.49 3.17
CA MET A 120 2.04 8.05 4.41
C MET A 120 3.58 8.01 4.47
N GLN A 121 4.22 6.99 3.89
CA GLN A 121 5.68 6.87 3.84
C GLN A 121 6.29 7.40 2.54
N SER A 122 5.53 7.41 1.44
CA SER A 122 5.99 7.85 0.12
C SER A 122 6.35 9.32 0.08
N HIS A 123 5.66 10.20 0.82
CA HIS A 123 6.04 11.61 0.86
C HIS A 123 7.43 11.83 1.45
N ARG A 124 7.80 11.07 2.48
CA ARG A 124 9.15 11.13 3.09
C ARG A 124 10.20 10.58 2.13
N ILE A 125 9.92 9.44 1.50
CA ILE A 125 10.81 8.82 0.52
C ILE A 125 11.01 9.75 -0.69
N TRP A 126 9.94 10.35 -1.22
CA TRP A 126 10.01 11.28 -2.34
C TRP A 126 10.81 12.54 -1.99
N ARG A 127 10.63 13.10 -0.78
CA ARG A 127 11.45 14.24 -0.31
C ARG A 127 12.93 13.88 -0.23
N TYR A 128 13.25 12.69 0.28
CA TYR A 128 14.63 12.20 0.36
C TYR A 128 15.22 11.95 -1.03
N GLN A 129 14.49 11.27 -1.91
CA GLN A 129 14.89 11.02 -3.30
C GLN A 129 15.07 12.33 -4.07
N ARG A 130 14.19 13.32 -3.86
CA ARG A 130 14.32 14.65 -4.46
C ARG A 130 15.57 15.37 -3.97
N PHE A 131 15.88 15.29 -2.69
CA PHE A 131 17.13 15.85 -2.15
C PHE A 131 18.37 15.20 -2.80
N LEU A 132 18.40 13.86 -2.84
CA LEU A 132 19.50 13.12 -3.48
C LEU A 132 19.64 13.50 -4.96
N LEU A 133 18.52 13.56 -5.67
CA LEU A 133 18.50 13.97 -7.08
C LEU A 133 19.10 15.37 -7.24
N ILE A 134 18.63 16.36 -6.47
CA ILE A 134 19.15 17.74 -6.55
C ILE A 134 20.65 17.78 -6.22
N SER A 135 21.10 17.04 -5.21
CA SER A 135 22.52 16.92 -4.84
C SER A 135 23.34 16.34 -5.99
N ASP A 136 22.85 15.30 -6.65
CA ASP A 136 23.52 14.67 -7.79
C ASP A 136 23.56 15.59 -9.02
N TYR A 137 22.51 16.40 -9.25
CA TYR A 137 22.47 17.36 -10.36
C TYR A 137 23.39 18.56 -10.14
N ASN A 138 23.61 19.01 -8.89
CA ASN A 138 24.55 20.09 -8.59
C ASN A 138 26.01 19.75 -8.95
N ASN A 139 26.39 18.48 -8.84
CA ASN A 139 27.73 18.01 -9.19
C ASN A 139 27.87 17.67 -10.68
N LYS A 140 26.77 17.66 -11.43
CA LYS A 140 26.79 17.34 -12.85
C LYS A 140 27.01 18.61 -13.69
N PRO A 141 27.78 18.49 -14.78
CA PRO A 141 27.95 19.56 -15.73
C PRO A 141 26.61 19.92 -16.37
N PRO A 142 26.35 21.21 -16.66
CA PRO A 142 25.03 21.72 -17.05
C PRO A 142 24.59 21.30 -18.47
N LEU A 143 25.45 20.59 -19.20
CA LEU A 143 25.23 20.19 -20.58
C LEU A 143 24.73 18.74 -20.63
N PRO A 144 23.75 18.43 -21.50
CA PRO A 144 23.25 17.07 -21.66
C PRO A 144 24.39 16.13 -22.11
N PRO A 145 24.27 14.82 -21.84
CA PRO A 145 25.32 13.82 -22.04
C PRO A 145 26.15 13.90 -23.33
N PRO A 146 25.62 14.29 -24.53
CA PRO A 146 26.47 14.43 -25.71
C PRO A 146 27.47 15.60 -25.69
N PHE A 147 27.20 16.70 -24.95
CA PHE A 147 28.06 17.90 -24.95
C PHE A 147 28.90 18.06 -23.68
N ASN A 148 28.80 17.08 -22.77
CA ASN A 148 29.53 17.08 -21.51
C ASN A 148 31.07 17.08 -21.71
N THR A 149 31.55 16.37 -22.74
CA THR A 149 32.97 16.24 -23.05
C THR A 149 33.63 17.59 -23.36
N ILE A 150 32.90 18.50 -24.03
CA ILE A 150 33.38 19.85 -24.40
C ILE A 150 33.56 20.73 -23.15
N TYR A 151 32.66 20.59 -22.17
CA TYR A 151 32.75 21.31 -20.89
C TYR A 151 34.01 20.94 -20.10
N TYR A 152 34.32 19.64 -19.99
CA TYR A 152 35.54 19.19 -19.32
C TYR A 152 36.81 19.64 -20.07
N LEU A 153 36.81 19.60 -21.40
CA LEU A 153 37.90 20.13 -22.24
C LEU A 153 38.14 21.63 -21.98
N TYR A 154 37.08 22.44 -21.94
CA TYR A 154 37.17 23.87 -21.63
C TYR A 154 37.75 24.13 -20.24
N ILE A 155 37.32 23.39 -19.21
CA ILE A 155 37.85 23.50 -17.85
C ILE A 155 39.35 23.18 -17.81
N ILE A 156 39.78 22.10 -18.48
CA ILE A 156 41.20 21.70 -18.53
C ILE A 156 42.05 22.78 -19.21
N ILE A 157 41.57 23.34 -20.33
CA ILE A 157 42.26 24.42 -21.05
C ILE A 157 42.36 25.68 -20.17
N CYS A 158 41.27 26.10 -19.54
CA CYS A 158 41.27 27.24 -18.62
C CYS A 158 42.18 27.02 -17.41
N TYR A 159 42.26 25.79 -16.89
CA TYR A 159 43.16 25.44 -15.79
C TYR A 159 44.63 25.58 -16.19
N ILE A 160 45.02 25.07 -17.35
CA ILE A 160 46.39 25.20 -17.89
C ILE A 160 46.74 26.69 -18.09
N ILE A 161 45.84 27.48 -18.68
CA ILE A 161 46.06 28.92 -18.90
C ILE A 161 46.19 29.69 -17.58
N LYS A 162 45.36 29.40 -16.57
CA LYS A 162 45.46 30.02 -15.24
C LYS A 162 46.74 29.66 -14.52
N LYS A 163 47.20 28.40 -14.65
CA LYS A 163 48.48 27.93 -14.07
C LYS A 163 49.69 28.65 -14.69
N ILE A 164 49.59 29.04 -15.96
CA ILE A 164 50.63 29.79 -16.68
C ILE A 164 50.58 31.30 -16.36
N LYS A 165 49.40 31.88 -16.14
CA LYS A 165 49.22 33.35 -16.06
C LYS A 165 49.25 34.01 -14.68
N CYS A 166 49.06 33.32 -13.54
CA CYS A 166 48.92 34.03 -12.26
C CYS A 166 49.43 33.27 -11.03
N TYR A 167 50.57 33.73 -10.48
CA TYR A 167 50.99 33.48 -9.09
C TYR A 167 50.69 34.66 -8.15
N SER A 168 50.25 35.83 -8.63
CA SER A 168 50.21 37.06 -7.79
C SER A 168 48.92 37.88 -7.92
N GLN A 169 47.76 37.29 -7.64
CA GLN A 169 46.54 38.08 -7.36
C GLN A 169 45.44 37.31 -6.61
N LYS A 170 45.82 36.28 -5.83
CA LYS A 170 44.86 35.42 -5.13
C LYS A 170 44.52 35.94 -3.71
N HIS A 171 45.44 36.68 -3.10
CA HIS A 171 45.38 36.95 -1.65
C HIS A 171 44.33 37.99 -1.19
N ARG A 172 43.83 38.85 -2.08
CA ARG A 172 42.90 39.95 -1.73
C ARG A 172 41.43 39.57 -1.87
N HIS A 173 41.08 38.69 -2.81
CA HIS A 173 39.71 38.20 -3.02
C HIS A 173 39.30 37.17 -1.96
N ASP A 174 40.25 36.36 -1.48
CA ASP A 174 40.01 35.35 -0.45
C ASP A 174 39.58 35.97 0.89
N LYS A 175 40.14 37.13 1.27
CA LYS A 175 39.77 37.83 2.52
C LYS A 175 38.37 38.43 2.45
N MET A 176 38.00 39.03 1.32
CA MET A 176 36.66 39.60 1.13
C MET A 176 35.59 38.51 1.10
N PHE A 177 35.87 37.39 0.42
CA PHE A 177 34.96 36.26 0.39
C PHE A 177 34.82 35.61 1.78
N ALA A 178 35.92 35.45 2.52
CA ALA A 178 35.89 34.93 3.89
C ALA A 178 35.08 35.83 4.84
N PHE A 179 35.24 37.16 4.73
CA PHE A 179 34.45 38.11 5.52
C PHE A 179 32.95 38.01 5.19
N PHE A 180 32.60 37.96 3.90
CA PHE A 180 31.22 37.81 3.46
C PHE A 180 30.62 36.46 3.88
N TRP A 181 31.41 35.38 3.83
CA TRP A 181 31.01 34.05 4.31
C TRP A 181 30.74 34.05 5.81
N LEU A 182 31.64 34.64 6.61
CA LEU A 182 31.47 34.76 8.06
C LEU A 182 30.23 35.59 8.41
N MET A 183 29.97 36.66 7.67
CA MET A 183 28.79 37.50 7.86
C MET A 183 27.50 36.72 7.60
N ILE A 184 27.42 35.97 6.48
CA ILE A 184 26.24 35.16 6.17
C ILE A 184 26.07 34.03 7.18
N VAL A 185 27.14 33.32 7.54
CA VAL A 185 27.05 32.22 8.52
C VAL A 185 26.59 32.75 9.87
N ASN A 186 27.09 33.89 10.32
CA ASN A 186 26.69 34.46 11.59
C ASN A 186 25.21 34.87 11.58
N ASP A 187 24.73 35.48 10.49
CA ASP A 187 23.30 35.81 10.31
C ASP A 187 22.43 34.54 10.30
N VAL A 188 22.83 33.50 9.57
CA VAL A 188 22.11 32.22 9.52
C VAL A 188 22.09 31.53 10.89
N MET A 189 23.23 31.48 11.58
CA MET A 189 23.34 30.88 12.92
C MET A 189 22.45 31.60 13.93
N GLN A 190 22.39 32.95 13.88
CA GLN A 190 21.51 33.73 14.74
C GLN A 190 20.03 33.48 14.45
N ARG A 191 19.66 33.29 13.19
CA ARG A 191 18.28 32.92 12.84
C ARG A 191 17.93 31.53 13.32
N GLU A 192 18.81 30.55 13.12
CA GLU A 192 18.57 29.19 13.59
C GLU A 192 18.48 29.12 15.12
N SER A 193 19.33 29.85 15.85
CA SER A 193 19.24 29.92 17.32
C SER A 193 17.94 30.57 17.78
N ALA A 194 17.51 31.66 17.15
CA ALA A 194 16.26 32.33 17.49
C ALA A 194 15.03 31.42 17.24
N ILE A 195 15.02 30.66 16.14
CA ILE A 195 13.98 29.69 15.84
C ILE A 195 14.01 28.53 16.84
N ALA A 196 15.20 28.04 17.22
CA ALA A 196 15.36 26.98 18.21
C ALA A 196 14.84 27.42 19.58
N ASP A 197 15.15 28.63 20.01
CA ASP A 197 14.66 29.21 21.27
C ASP A 197 13.14 29.36 21.25
N ASP A 198 12.57 29.85 20.15
CA ASP A 198 11.11 29.97 19.98
C ASP A 198 10.44 28.60 20.05
N TYR A 199 10.99 27.59 19.36
CA TYR A 199 10.51 26.21 19.39
C TYR A 199 10.60 25.59 20.80
N TRP A 200 11.68 25.84 21.53
CA TRP A 200 11.84 25.36 22.91
C TRP A 200 10.83 26.01 23.85
N SER A 201 10.59 27.31 23.69
CA SER A 201 9.59 28.03 24.47
C SER A 201 8.16 27.54 24.16
N TYR A 202 7.88 27.23 22.89
CA TYR A 202 6.60 26.72 22.42
C TYR A 202 6.30 25.32 23.01
N THR A 203 7.27 24.42 22.96
CA THR A 203 7.13 23.04 23.46
C THR A 203 6.99 22.99 24.97
N LEU A 204 7.71 23.85 25.71
CA LEU A 204 7.55 23.98 27.16
C LEU A 204 6.15 24.48 27.56
N LYS A 205 5.62 25.49 26.85
CA LYS A 205 4.27 26.00 27.09
C LYS A 205 3.20 24.94 26.83
N HIS A 206 3.29 24.25 25.70
CA HIS A 206 2.36 23.16 25.38
C HIS A 206 2.44 22.02 26.39
N GLY A 207 3.65 21.53 26.70
CA GLY A 207 3.81 20.46 27.69
C GLY A 207 3.30 20.83 29.09
N LYS A 208 3.36 22.11 29.47
CA LYS A 208 2.75 22.59 30.73
C LYS A 208 1.22 22.63 30.63
N LYS A 209 0.68 23.09 29.50
CA LYS A 209 -0.77 23.10 29.24
C LYS A 209 -1.35 21.68 29.27
N ASP A 210 -0.73 20.74 28.58
CA ASP A 210 -1.15 19.33 28.56
C ASP A 210 -1.14 18.72 29.98
N ARG A 211 -0.12 19.04 30.80
CA ARG A 211 -0.06 18.60 32.21
C ARG A 211 -1.20 19.18 33.05
N VAL A 212 -1.55 20.45 32.83
CA VAL A 212 -2.66 21.10 33.52
C VAL A 212 -4.00 20.49 33.09
N GLU A 213 -4.20 20.25 31.79
CA GLU A 213 -5.40 19.59 31.26
C GLU A 213 -5.56 18.18 31.82
N VAL A 214 -4.49 17.39 31.89
CA VAL A 214 -4.51 16.04 32.50
C VAL A 214 -4.83 16.12 34.00
N ALA A 215 -4.32 17.12 34.72
CA ALA A 215 -4.65 17.32 36.12
C ALA A 215 -6.13 17.66 36.32
N ILE A 216 -6.70 18.53 35.48
CA ILE A 216 -8.13 18.88 35.50
C ILE A 216 -8.98 17.64 35.22
N GLN A 217 -8.67 16.87 34.16
CA GLN A 217 -9.41 15.64 33.85
C GLN A 217 -9.35 14.61 34.98
N ASN A 218 -8.22 14.51 35.68
CA ASN A 218 -8.11 13.63 36.84
C ASN A 218 -8.98 14.10 38.03
N ILE A 219 -9.09 15.42 38.23
CA ILE A 219 -9.96 15.99 39.26
C ILE A 219 -11.43 15.75 38.90
N GLU A 220 -11.83 16.00 37.64
CA GLU A 220 -13.19 15.73 37.16
C GLU A 220 -13.58 14.26 37.32
N ARG A 221 -12.69 13.33 36.96
CA ARG A 221 -12.94 11.90 37.12
C ARG A 221 -13.13 11.50 38.58
N LYS A 222 -12.32 12.05 39.49
CA LYS A 222 -12.47 11.82 40.94
C LYS A 222 -13.77 12.43 41.49
N LEU A 223 -14.17 13.60 40.99
CA LEU A 223 -15.40 14.26 41.40
C LEU A 223 -16.63 13.46 40.97
N HIS A 224 -16.61 12.89 39.77
CA HIS A 224 -17.64 11.97 39.29
C HIS A 224 -17.74 10.71 40.18
N ASP A 225 -16.61 10.07 40.51
CA ASP A 225 -16.59 8.88 41.39
C ASP A 225 -17.15 9.20 42.79
N LEU A 226 -16.80 10.38 43.34
CA LEU A 226 -17.36 10.83 44.61
C LEU A 226 -18.88 11.09 44.53
N HIS A 227 -19.34 11.70 43.44
CA HIS A 227 -20.76 11.95 43.24
C HIS A 227 -21.56 10.64 43.18
N GLU A 228 -21.04 9.65 42.46
CA GLU A 228 -21.63 8.32 42.37
C GLU A 228 -21.67 7.60 43.73
N ARG A 229 -20.59 7.68 44.51
CA ARG A 229 -20.55 7.13 45.88
C ARG A 229 -21.57 7.80 46.81
N ILE A 230 -21.68 9.13 46.77
CA ILE A 230 -22.66 9.87 47.58
C ILE A 230 -24.08 9.48 47.18
N TYR A 231 -24.34 9.38 45.87
CA TYR A 231 -25.64 8.92 45.36
C TYR A 231 -25.99 7.52 45.89
N ASN A 232 -25.05 6.58 45.83
CA ASN A 232 -25.25 5.22 46.34
C ASN A 232 -25.47 5.17 47.85
N ILE A 233 -24.72 5.95 48.64
CA ILE A 233 -24.90 6.04 50.11
C ILE A 233 -26.28 6.61 50.45
N ASN A 234 -26.71 7.68 49.77
CA ASN A 234 -28.03 8.25 50.00
C ASN A 234 -29.12 7.24 49.66
N ASN A 235 -28.99 6.50 48.55
CA ASN A 235 -29.96 5.49 48.17
C ASN A 235 -30.03 4.35 49.21
N GLN A 236 -28.88 3.87 49.72
CA GLN A 236 -28.84 2.90 50.81
C GLN A 236 -29.49 3.43 52.10
N ASN A 237 -29.33 4.70 52.43
CA ASN A 237 -29.97 5.31 53.60
C ASN A 237 -31.49 5.38 53.44
N TYR A 238 -32.01 5.68 52.24
CA TYR A 238 -33.44 5.64 51.96
C TYR A 238 -34.00 4.22 52.10
N ASP A 239 -33.29 3.21 51.59
CA ASP A 239 -33.67 1.81 51.73
C ASP A 239 -33.72 1.41 53.22
N GLN A 240 -32.72 1.80 54.04
CA GLN A 240 -32.72 1.51 55.48
C GLN A 240 -33.81 2.26 56.27
N GLN A 241 -34.17 3.48 55.88
CA GLN A 241 -35.32 4.17 56.46
C GLN A 241 -36.64 3.49 56.11
N TRP A 242 -36.76 2.96 54.89
CA TRP A 242 -37.94 2.21 54.47
C TRP A 242 -38.10 0.92 55.30
N PHE A 243 -37.02 0.15 55.51
CA PHE A 243 -37.05 -1.07 56.33
C PHE A 243 -37.23 -0.84 57.84
N SER A 244 -37.00 0.36 58.36
CA SER A 244 -37.20 0.70 59.79
C SER A 244 -38.57 1.35 60.07
N SER A 245 -39.38 1.54 59.04
CA SER A 245 -40.72 2.12 59.13
C SER A 245 -41.85 1.08 59.21
N ASP A 246 -41.53 -0.21 59.14
CA ASP A 246 -42.49 -1.30 59.36
C ASP A 246 -42.49 -1.70 60.87
N PRO A 247 -43.62 -1.57 61.58
CA PRO A 247 -43.75 -1.90 63.01
C PRO A 247 -43.82 -3.40 63.32
#